data_AF-A0AAW4UTW2-F1
#
_entry.id   AF-A0AAW4UTW2-F1
#
_cell.length_a   1.000
_cell.length_b   1.000
_cell.length_c   1.000
_cell.angle_alpha   90.00
_cell.angle_beta   90.00
_cell.angle_gamma   90.00
#
_symmetry.space_group_name_H-M   'P 1'
#
loop_
_entity.id
_entity.type
_entity.pdbx_description
1 polymer ?
#
loop_
_entity_poly.entity_id
_entity_poly.type
_entity_poly.pdbx_seq_one_letter_code
_entity_poly.pdbx_strand_id
1 'polypeptide(L)'
;QEEILTRGYKIYTAMDQNIQTALENVYRQSSLFPSGTSGQIIQSGAILVDPSTGGVRGLVGGTGEKVFRGFNRATQLKRQPGSIMKPITVYTP
;
A
#
# COMPACT_ATOMS: atom_id res chain seq x y z
N GLN A 1 21.08 7.65 7.12
CA GLN A 1 19.68 7.38 7.55
C GLN A 1 19.38 8.00 8.90
N GLU A 2 20.34 8.01 9.84
CA GLU A 2 20.21 8.71 11.12
C GLU A 2 19.87 10.20 10.96
N GLU A 3 20.38 10.86 9.92
CA GLU A 3 20.14 12.28 9.70
C GLU A 3 18.66 12.66 9.64
N ILE A 4 17.83 11.85 8.97
CA ILE A 4 16.38 12.09 8.89
C ILE A 4 15.72 11.95 10.27
N LEU A 5 16.26 11.08 11.12
CA LEU A 5 15.75 10.80 12.46
C LEU A 5 16.25 11.81 13.51
N THR A 6 17.43 12.43 13.30
CA THR A 6 18.13 13.21 14.35
C THR A 6 18.23 14.70 14.07
N ARG A 7 18.12 15.16 12.81
CA ARG A 7 18.45 16.55 12.43
C ARG A 7 17.23 17.47 12.25
N GLY A 8 16.05 17.09 12.75
CA GLY A 8 14.88 17.98 12.87
C GLY A 8 14.24 18.42 11.53
N TYR A 9 14.33 17.60 10.49
CA TYR A 9 13.73 17.90 9.20
C TYR A 9 12.20 18.02 9.27
N LYS A 10 11.64 18.90 8.42
CA LYS A 10 10.21 18.94 8.13
C LYS A 10 9.95 18.22 6.81
N ILE A 11 9.20 17.12 6.86
CA ILE A 11 8.88 16.31 5.69
C ILE A 11 7.42 16.57 5.32
N TYR A 12 7.22 17.16 4.15
CA TYR A 12 5.90 17.38 3.57
C TYR A 12 5.56 16.24 2.62
N THR A 13 4.35 15.71 2.72
CA THR A 13 3.92 14.55 1.91
C THR A 13 2.57 14.83 1.27
N ALA A 14 2.20 14.04 0.27
CA ALA A 14 0.88 14.08 -0.35
C ALA A 14 -0.19 13.32 0.47
N MET A 15 0.20 12.69 1.59
CA MET A 15 -0.68 11.86 2.41
C MET A 15 -1.88 12.67 2.91
N ASP A 16 -3.06 12.08 2.77
CA ASP A 16 -4.27 12.54 3.43
C ASP A 16 -4.51 11.65 4.65
N GLN A 17 -4.60 12.26 5.84
CA GLN A 17 -4.74 11.53 7.10
C GLN A 17 -6.06 10.77 7.18
N ASN A 18 -7.16 11.33 6.67
CA ASN A 18 -8.46 10.67 6.70
C ASN A 18 -8.45 9.43 5.81
N ILE A 19 -7.86 9.55 4.61
CA ILE A 19 -7.70 8.43 3.68
C ILE A 19 -6.79 7.35 4.29
N GLN A 20 -5.65 7.74 4.86
CA GLN A 20 -4.72 6.79 5.47
C GLN A 20 -5.38 6.04 6.63
N THR A 21 -6.07 6.74 7.54
CA THR A 21 -6.78 6.13 8.67
C THR A 21 -7.89 5.20 8.21
N ALA A 22 -8.71 5.63 7.23
CA ALA A 22 -9.78 4.80 6.68
C ALA A 22 -9.22 3.52 6.03
N LEU A 23 -8.14 3.64 5.26
CA LEU A 23 -7.47 2.51 4.62
C LEU A 23 -6.91 1.53 5.65
N GLU A 24 -6.32 2.02 6.74
CA GLU A 24 -5.84 1.17 7.82
C GLU A 24 -6.98 0.46 8.56
N ASN A 25 -8.11 1.12 8.77
CA ASN A 25 -9.30 0.50 9.38
C ASN A 25 -9.83 -0.65 8.52
N VAL A 26 -9.88 -0.48 7.19
CA VAL A 26 -10.22 -1.57 6.25
C VAL A 26 -9.25 -2.74 6.40
N TYR A 27 -7.94 -2.46 6.47
CA TYR A 27 -6.92 -3.51 6.61
C TYR A 27 -6.89 -4.18 8.00
N ARG A 28 -7.49 -3.57 9.03
CA ARG A 28 -7.69 -4.18 10.35
C ARG A 28 -8.88 -5.14 10.38
N GLN A 29 -9.84 -4.98 9.48
CA GLN A 29 -11.02 -5.83 9.41
C GLN A 29 -10.71 -7.13 8.68
N SER A 30 -10.34 -8.17 9.45
CA SER A 30 -9.98 -9.49 8.91
C SER A 30 -11.08 -10.13 8.07
N SER A 31 -12.35 -9.82 8.34
CA SER A 31 -13.50 -10.35 7.57
C SER A 31 -13.56 -9.86 6.12
N LEU A 32 -12.81 -8.81 5.75
CA LEU A 32 -12.70 -8.34 4.36
C LEU A 32 -11.66 -9.13 3.55
N PHE A 33 -10.92 -10.03 4.18
CA PHE A 33 -9.88 -10.83 3.54
C PHE A 33 -10.26 -12.31 3.58
N PRO A 34 -9.94 -13.07 2.52
CA PRO A 34 -10.19 -14.50 2.51
C PRO A 34 -9.31 -15.22 3.54
N SER A 35 -9.86 -16.28 4.13
CA SER A 35 -9.09 -17.20 4.97
C SER A 35 -8.02 -17.89 4.13
N GLY A 36 -6.78 -17.93 4.63
CA GLY A 36 -5.72 -18.70 3.98
C GLY A 36 -5.74 -20.17 4.38
N THR A 37 -4.94 -20.96 3.69
CA THR A 37 -4.77 -22.40 3.98
C THR A 37 -3.99 -22.58 5.27
N SER A 38 -4.38 -23.58 6.08
CA SER A 38 -3.65 -23.98 7.30
C SER A 38 -3.34 -22.84 8.27
N GLY A 39 -4.29 -21.91 8.46
CA GLY A 39 -4.16 -20.79 9.40
C GLY A 39 -3.24 -19.66 8.92
N GLN A 40 -2.81 -19.68 7.65
CA GLN A 40 -2.01 -18.59 7.09
C GLN A 40 -2.87 -17.34 6.85
N ILE A 41 -2.31 -16.18 7.15
CA ILE A 41 -2.93 -14.89 6.86
C ILE A 41 -2.64 -14.53 5.39
N ILE A 42 -3.70 -14.37 4.59
CA ILE A 42 -3.57 -13.87 3.23
C ILE A 42 -3.12 -12.41 3.26
N GLN A 43 -2.10 -12.12 2.44
CA GLN A 43 -1.47 -10.81 2.36
C GLN A 43 -2.01 -10.00 1.20
N SER A 44 -2.14 -8.70 1.41
CA SER A 44 -2.56 -7.72 0.40
C SER A 44 -1.76 -6.42 0.54
N GLY A 45 -1.74 -5.62 -0.52
CA GLY A 45 -1.19 -4.27 -0.52
C GLY A 45 -2.10 -3.34 -1.33
N ALA A 46 -2.23 -2.09 -0.90
CA ALA A 46 -3.06 -1.09 -1.57
C ALA A 46 -2.39 0.28 -1.56
N ILE A 47 -2.66 1.05 -2.61
CA ILE A 47 -2.22 2.44 -2.78
C ILE A 47 -3.40 3.23 -3.32
N LEU A 48 -3.66 4.40 -2.74
CA LEU A 48 -4.58 5.39 -3.28
C LEU A 48 -3.77 6.56 -3.83
N VAL A 49 -3.99 6.87 -5.12
CA VAL A 49 -3.25 7.88 -5.86
C VAL A 49 -4.23 8.92 -6.41
N ASP A 50 -3.87 10.18 -6.28
CA ASP A 50 -4.56 11.28 -6.97
C ASP A 50 -4.14 11.28 -8.46
N PRO A 51 -5.06 11.03 -9.41
CA PRO A 51 -4.72 10.92 -10.81
C PRO A 51 -4.26 12.24 -11.45
N SER A 52 -4.64 13.39 -10.89
CA SER A 52 -4.26 14.70 -11.41
C SER A 52 -2.84 15.09 -11.02
N THR A 53 -2.38 14.66 -9.84
CA THR A 53 -1.06 15.04 -9.31
C THR A 53 -0.05 13.89 -9.24
N GLY A 54 -0.52 12.64 -9.34
CA GLY A 54 0.28 11.44 -9.04
C GLY A 54 0.59 11.25 -7.54
N GLY A 55 0.04 12.10 -6.67
CA GLY A 55 0.32 12.07 -5.24
C GLY A 55 -0.28 10.85 -4.54
N VAL A 56 0.53 10.12 -3.77
CA VAL A 56 0.05 9.00 -2.93
C VAL A 56 -0.66 9.57 -1.71
N ARG A 57 -1.98 9.40 -1.66
CA ARG A 57 -2.84 9.89 -0.57
C ARG A 57 -2.90 8.92 0.61
N GLY A 58 -2.76 7.62 0.36
CA GLY A 58 -2.68 6.60 1.40
C GLY A 58 -2.12 5.29 0.86
N LEU A 59 -1.51 4.48 1.74
CA LEU A 59 -0.98 3.18 1.38
C LEU A 59 -0.96 2.20 2.57
N VAL A 60 -1.14 0.91 2.27
CA VAL A 60 -0.91 -0.19 3.22
C VAL A 60 -0.14 -1.31 2.52
N GLY A 61 0.91 -1.80 3.18
CA GLY A 61 1.86 -2.78 2.62
C GLY A 61 1.65 -4.24 3.03
N GLY A 62 0.63 -4.54 3.81
CA GLY A 62 0.41 -5.89 4.34
C GLY A 62 -0.79 -5.96 5.28
N THR A 63 -1.28 -7.18 5.49
CA THR A 63 -2.27 -7.51 6.53
C THR A 63 -1.55 -8.08 7.75
N GLY A 64 -2.16 -7.98 8.93
CA GLY A 64 -1.58 -8.47 10.18
C GLY A 64 -0.51 -7.53 10.77
N GLU A 65 0.44 -8.10 11.51
CA GLU A 65 1.47 -7.34 12.22
C GLU A 65 2.40 -6.56 11.28
N LYS A 66 2.73 -5.34 11.69
CA LYS A 66 3.64 -4.45 10.98
C LYS A 66 4.92 -4.30 11.78
N VAL A 67 6.06 -4.62 11.18
CA VAL A 67 7.38 -4.34 11.75
C VAL A 67 7.96 -3.07 11.14
N PHE A 68 8.84 -2.38 11.88
CA PHE A 68 9.46 -1.14 11.42
C PHE A 68 10.18 -1.38 10.08
N ARG A 69 9.72 -0.68 9.03
CA ARG A 69 10.25 -0.82 7.66
C ARG A 69 10.25 -2.27 7.16
N GLY A 70 9.29 -3.07 7.61
CA GLY A 70 9.03 -4.40 7.06
C GLY A 70 8.70 -4.35 5.58
N PHE A 71 8.71 -5.53 4.95
CA PHE A 71 8.42 -5.66 3.53
C PHE A 71 7.05 -5.08 3.17
N ASN A 72 7.04 -4.07 2.31
CA ASN A 72 5.85 -3.32 1.93
C ASN A 72 5.36 -3.75 0.55
N ARG A 73 4.22 -4.45 0.50
CA ARG A 73 3.65 -4.97 -0.75
C ARG A 73 3.08 -3.90 -1.68
N ALA A 74 2.77 -2.71 -1.16
CA ALA A 74 2.38 -1.60 -1.99
C ALA A 74 3.57 -1.02 -2.76
N THR A 75 4.76 -0.92 -2.15
CA THR A 75 5.89 -0.18 -2.75
C THR A 75 7.05 -1.05 -3.22
N GLN A 76 7.17 -2.28 -2.74
CA GLN A 76 8.35 -3.14 -2.98
C GLN A 76 8.01 -4.44 -3.72
N LEU A 77 6.79 -4.95 -3.61
CA LEU A 77 6.40 -6.19 -4.26
C LEU A 77 6.30 -6.00 -5.78
N LYS A 78 7.00 -6.85 -6.52
CA LYS A 78 6.81 -7.02 -7.96
C LYS A 78 6.16 -8.38 -8.21
N ARG A 79 4.98 -8.37 -8.83
CA ARG A 79 4.24 -9.57 -9.22
C ARG A 79 3.66 -9.38 -10.61
N GLN A 80 3.34 -10.49 -11.26
CA GLN A 80 2.66 -10.48 -12.55
C GLN A 80 1.32 -9.73 -12.43
N PRO A 81 1.08 -8.67 -13.24
CA PRO A 81 -0.17 -7.91 -13.18
C PRO A 81 -1.36 -8.67 -13.80
N GLY A 82 -1.10 -9.68 -14.64
CA GLY A 82 -2.14 -10.44 -15.31
C GLY A 82 -2.98 -9.57 -16.25
N SER A 83 -4.29 -9.80 -16.30
CA SER A 83 -5.18 -9.13 -17.27
C SER A 83 -5.31 -7.61 -17.09
N ILE A 84 -4.89 -7.03 -15.95
CA ILE A 84 -4.94 -5.57 -15.75
C ILE A 84 -3.98 -4.81 -16.70
N MET A 85 -3.00 -5.50 -17.31
CA MET A 85 -2.11 -4.90 -18.32
C MET A 85 -2.76 -4.74 -19.70
N LYS A 86 -3.84 -5.47 -19.99
CA LYS A 86 -4.44 -5.51 -21.34
C LYS A 86 -4.84 -4.12 -21.87
N PRO A 87 -5.46 -3.22 -21.09
CA PRO A 87 -5.72 -1.86 -21.56
C PRO A 87 -4.46 -1.19 -22.09
N ILE A 88 -3.34 -1.26 -21.37
CA ILE A 88 -2.10 -0.57 -21.72
C ILE A 88 -1.41 -1.19 -22.94
N THR A 89 -1.41 -2.52 -23.07
CA THR A 89 -0.60 -3.20 -24.09
C THR A 89 -1.37 -3.71 -25.31
N VAL A 90 -2.69 -3.84 -25.22
CA VAL A 90 -3.51 -4.44 -26.29
C VAL A 90 -4.55 -3.46 -26.84
N TYR A 91 -5.22 -2.70 -25.97
CA TYR A 91 -6.39 -1.89 -26.41
C TYR A 91 -6.08 -0.41 -26.63
N THR A 92 -5.14 0.17 -25.88
CA THR A 92 -4.71 1.56 -26.04
C THR A 92 -3.80 1.83 -27.24
N PRO A 93 -2.77 1.01 -27.55
CA PRO A 93 -1.97 1.25 -28.76
C PRO A 93 -2.79 1.00 -30.03
#